data_AF-A0A2T2NH41-F1
#
_entry.id   AF-A0A2T2NH41-F1
#
_cell.length_a   1.000
_cell.length_b   1.000
_cell.length_c   1.000
_cell.angle_alpha   90.00
_cell.angle_beta   90.00
_cell.angle_gamma   90.00
#
_symmetry.space_group_name_H-M   'P 1'
#
loop_
_entity.id
_entity.type
_entity.pdbx_description
1 polymer ?
#
loop_
_entity_poly.entity_id
_entity_poly.type
_entity_poly.pdbx_seq_one_letter_code
_entity_poly.pdbx_strand_id
1 'polypeptide(L)'
;MKFADLPLELVRPILIEAVRLRGYKRGLRLRLVCKLFADEVYEALFLVGLPGEKWRTPYNCPIWKPYLSYRILHEKSEKFPIVNMIRKIATLLQEDEEYASGAEREARFREYLDIAISLHENEIASYFSLGDSDRGENASKDINIDLQVAAIRAKKCAMVKRFVESAEFLKPEYALDYYSGLFHWFCREAGAAGHVETLQSLFGQAKKNMDHRGGLVAAFCSASKAGKVDAVRFTLGLLRQYSANDSQNPGERTRFQHFLKAARTTFPETLQLVLDSRDIFGVEEFSVETLANYLIVDAMEKGCATMVKYLISLGAEYPEQMTRSGLIGLFEILSGAREHGLMDMLRLILDRGFDPTDTRSDQRAYMVNDPDRTEVVRMILSHEKRSSIDVNLAAREGDLGLVRLLLDHGMDPNKGSPPAIVHATQLEHEAMFRLLIERGAVLDTPETGGEALRRAQEAGLDSMVSLLARHNVDRAG
;
A
#
# COMPACT_ATOMS: atom_id res chain seq x y z
N MET A 1 12.07 20.59 -34.23
CA MET A 1 12.30 20.44 -32.79
C MET A 1 11.11 19.70 -32.22
N LYS A 2 11.31 18.52 -31.61
CA LYS A 2 10.20 17.82 -30.96
C LYS A 2 9.92 18.54 -29.65
N PHE A 3 8.68 18.52 -29.19
CA PHE A 3 8.29 19.14 -27.92
C PHE A 3 9.12 18.61 -26.73
N ALA A 4 9.55 17.35 -26.80
CA ALA A 4 10.43 16.72 -25.81
C ALA A 4 11.88 17.27 -25.79
N ASP A 5 12.28 18.05 -26.79
CA ASP A 5 13.61 18.66 -26.90
C ASP A 5 13.64 20.09 -26.31
N LEU A 6 12.50 20.58 -25.79
CA LEU A 6 12.39 21.90 -25.19
C LEU A 6 13.01 21.93 -23.78
N PRO A 7 13.62 23.05 -23.36
CA PRO A 7 14.07 23.26 -21.99
C PRO A 7 12.92 23.12 -20.97
N LEU A 8 13.24 22.61 -19.77
CA LEU A 8 12.28 22.37 -18.69
C LEU A 8 11.51 23.65 -18.30
N GLU A 9 12.14 24.81 -18.42
CA GLU A 9 11.58 26.13 -18.14
C GLU A 9 10.41 26.48 -19.05
N LEU A 10 10.37 25.92 -20.27
CA LEU A 10 9.27 26.11 -21.22
C LEU A 10 8.24 24.98 -21.11
N VAL A 11 8.68 23.75 -20.85
CA VAL A 11 7.80 22.58 -20.74
C VAL A 11 6.90 22.69 -19.50
N ARG A 12 7.44 23.11 -18.35
CA ARG A 12 6.70 23.17 -17.07
C ARG A 12 5.47 24.08 -17.12
N PRO A 13 5.55 25.36 -17.56
CA PRO A 13 4.37 26.22 -17.67
C PRO A 13 3.28 25.66 -18.59
N ILE A 14 3.69 25.03 -19.69
CA ILE A 14 2.76 24.42 -20.65
C ILE A 14 2.03 23.24 -19.99
N LEU A 15 2.73 22.39 -19.26
CA LEU A 15 2.12 21.27 -18.54
C LEU A 15 1.17 21.76 -17.43
N ILE A 16 1.54 22.80 -16.68
CA ILE A 16 0.67 23.42 -15.67
C ILE A 16 -0.64 23.90 -16.29
N GLU A 17 -0.56 24.66 -17.38
CA GLU A 17 -1.76 25.19 -18.04
C GLU A 17 -2.58 24.08 -18.72
N ALA A 18 -1.92 23.07 -19.31
CA ALA A 18 -2.59 21.92 -19.88
C ALA A 18 -3.34 21.10 -18.81
N VAL A 19 -2.75 20.89 -17.63
CA VAL A 19 -3.39 20.23 -16.49
C VAL A 19 -4.57 21.06 -15.99
N ARG A 20 -4.41 22.38 -15.88
CA ARG A 20 -5.46 23.32 -15.45
C ARG A 20 -6.67 23.28 -16.38
N LEU A 21 -6.46 23.40 -17.70
CA LEU A 21 -7.53 23.42 -18.70
C LEU A 21 -8.22 22.07 -18.86
N ARG A 22 -7.47 20.97 -18.80
CA ARG A 22 -8.02 19.61 -19.03
C ARG A 22 -8.60 18.98 -17.78
N GLY A 23 -8.29 19.53 -16.61
CA GLY A 23 -8.58 18.94 -15.31
C GLY A 23 -7.69 17.73 -15.00
N TYR A 24 -7.57 17.38 -13.72
CA TYR A 24 -6.58 16.41 -13.24
C TYR A 24 -6.66 15.02 -13.91
N LYS A 25 -7.87 14.48 -14.17
CA LYS A 25 -8.02 13.14 -14.78
C LYS A 25 -7.44 13.07 -16.19
N ARG A 26 -7.69 14.09 -17.01
CA ARG A 26 -7.16 14.15 -18.38
C ARG A 26 -5.71 14.64 -18.39
N GLY A 27 -5.34 15.51 -17.44
CA GLY A 27 -3.96 15.93 -17.21
C GLY A 27 -3.03 14.76 -16.87
N LEU A 28 -3.47 13.83 -16.01
CA LEU A 28 -2.71 12.61 -15.67
C LEU A 28 -2.35 11.75 -16.90
N ARG A 29 -3.16 11.76 -17.96
CA ARG A 29 -2.89 11.01 -19.20
C ARG A 29 -1.67 11.54 -19.96
N LEU A 30 -1.25 12.79 -19.71
CA LEU A 30 -0.05 13.37 -20.31
C LEU A 30 1.21 12.58 -19.92
N ARG A 31 1.18 11.86 -18.78
CA ARG A 31 2.26 10.96 -18.35
C ARG A 31 2.54 9.83 -19.34
N LEU A 32 1.56 9.48 -20.20
CA LEU A 32 1.68 8.39 -21.17
C LEU A 32 2.48 8.78 -22.42
N VAL A 33 2.86 10.05 -22.56
CA VAL A 33 3.55 10.55 -23.75
C VAL A 33 5.02 10.12 -23.78
N CYS A 34 5.77 10.39 -22.70
CA CYS A 34 7.16 9.98 -22.53
C CYS A 34 7.61 10.13 -21.08
N LYS A 35 8.83 9.65 -20.76
CA LYS A 35 9.41 9.73 -19.40
C LYS A 35 9.46 11.16 -18.85
N LEU A 36 9.88 12.13 -19.66
CA LEU A 36 9.91 13.55 -19.27
C LEU A 36 8.53 14.05 -18.81
N PHE A 37 7.48 13.72 -19.56
CA PHE A 37 6.11 14.07 -19.19
C PHE A 37 5.64 13.29 -17.96
N ALA A 38 6.03 12.01 -17.84
CA ALA A 38 5.71 11.20 -16.68
C ALA A 38 6.24 11.84 -15.38
N ASP A 39 7.45 12.40 -15.42
CA ASP A 39 8.11 13.05 -14.28
C ASP A 39 7.52 14.44 -14.00
N GLU A 40 7.37 15.29 -15.03
CA GLU A 40 7.00 16.70 -14.88
C GLU A 40 5.49 16.95 -14.65
N VAL A 41 4.62 16.02 -15.07
CA VAL A 41 3.17 16.15 -14.85
C VAL A 41 2.81 16.08 -13.36
N TYR A 42 3.60 15.38 -12.55
CA TYR A 42 3.39 15.34 -11.09
C TYR A 42 3.58 16.72 -10.45
N GLU A 43 4.69 17.39 -10.75
CA GLU A 43 4.97 18.75 -10.29
C GLU A 43 3.87 19.73 -10.74
N ALA A 44 3.48 19.65 -12.01
CA ALA A 44 2.39 20.47 -12.55
C ALA A 44 1.06 20.25 -11.81
N LEU A 45 0.71 19.00 -11.50
CA LEU A 45 -0.48 18.65 -10.72
C LEU A 45 -0.40 19.17 -9.29
N PHE A 46 0.76 19.07 -8.65
CA PHE A 46 0.95 19.51 -7.27
C PHE A 46 0.83 21.04 -7.15
N LEU A 47 1.34 21.78 -8.15
CA LEU A 47 1.24 23.24 -8.23
C LEU A 47 -0.18 23.74 -8.54
N VAL A 48 -0.91 23.08 -9.43
CA VAL A 48 -2.31 23.42 -9.74
C VAL A 48 -3.23 23.14 -8.54
N GLY A 49 -2.81 22.21 -7.66
CA GLY A 49 -3.60 21.74 -6.55
C GLY A 49 -4.58 20.65 -6.99
N LEU A 50 -4.83 19.69 -6.10
CA LEU A 50 -5.88 18.71 -6.31
C LEU A 50 -7.23 19.41 -6.08
N PRO A 51 -8.22 19.28 -6.99
CA PRO A 51 -9.53 19.87 -6.77
C PRO A 51 -10.14 19.30 -5.48
N GLY A 52 -10.49 20.19 -4.56
CA GLY A 52 -11.38 19.90 -3.43
C GLY A 52 -12.74 19.45 -3.96
N GLU A 53 -13.37 18.55 -3.22
CA GLU A 53 -14.63 17.84 -3.56
C GLU A 53 -14.47 16.62 -4.48
N LYS A 54 -13.92 15.52 -3.92
CA LYS A 54 -14.37 14.11 -4.15
C LYS A 54 -13.44 13.04 -3.57
N TRP A 55 -12.29 13.41 -3.01
CA TRP A 55 -11.44 12.46 -2.31
C TRP A 55 -11.89 12.37 -0.85
N ARG A 56 -12.87 11.50 -0.58
CA ARG A 56 -13.27 11.18 0.80
C ARG A 56 -12.20 10.36 1.54
N THR A 57 -11.19 9.80 0.85
CA THR A 57 -10.13 8.99 1.47
C THR A 57 -8.77 9.08 0.74
N PRO A 58 -7.65 9.19 1.47
CA PRO A 58 -6.27 9.08 0.96
C PRO A 58 -5.95 7.77 0.22
N TYR A 59 -6.64 6.70 0.60
CA TYR A 59 -6.26 5.32 0.29
C TYR A 59 -6.40 4.93 -1.20
N ASN A 60 -7.18 5.69 -1.99
CA ASN A 60 -7.44 5.36 -3.40
C ASN A 60 -6.68 6.26 -4.39
N CYS A 61 -5.71 7.05 -3.92
CA CYS A 61 -5.00 8.03 -4.74
C CYS A 61 -3.48 7.79 -4.67
N PRO A 62 -2.87 7.12 -5.66
CA PRO A 62 -1.43 6.81 -5.65
C PRO A 62 -0.51 8.03 -5.55
N ILE A 63 -1.03 9.21 -5.86
CA ILE A 63 -0.27 10.47 -5.88
C ILE A 63 -0.38 11.24 -4.55
N TRP A 64 -1.17 10.74 -3.58
CA TRP A 64 -1.48 11.42 -2.33
C TRP A 64 -0.26 11.63 -1.43
N LYS A 65 0.49 10.57 -1.11
CA LYS A 65 1.67 10.65 -0.23
C LYS A 65 2.77 11.55 -0.84
N PRO A 66 3.10 11.44 -2.15
CA PRO A 66 3.98 12.41 -2.82
C PRO A 66 3.47 13.85 -2.77
N TYR A 67 2.17 14.07 -3.00
CA TYR A 67 1.57 15.40 -2.94
C TYR A 67 1.67 16.01 -1.53
N LEU A 68 1.35 15.24 -0.50
CA LEU A 68 1.44 15.70 0.88
C LEU A 68 2.88 16.06 1.26
N SER A 69 3.84 15.21 0.89
CA SER A 69 5.27 15.47 1.11
C SER A 69 5.70 16.76 0.43
N TYR A 70 5.28 16.97 -0.83
CA TYR A 70 5.51 18.21 -1.56
C TYR A 70 4.92 19.43 -0.84
N ARG A 71 3.66 19.35 -0.38
CA ARG A 71 3.01 20.43 0.38
C ARG A 71 3.77 20.74 1.66
N ILE A 72 4.15 19.75 2.45
CA ILE A 72 4.88 19.98 3.71
C ILE A 72 6.26 20.59 3.46
N LEU A 73 6.94 20.26 2.37
CA LEU A 73 8.24 20.84 2.05
C LEU A 73 8.15 22.30 1.56
N HIS A 74 7.12 22.64 0.78
CA HIS A 74 7.06 23.93 0.08
C HIS A 74 6.11 24.95 0.72
N GLU A 75 5.12 24.50 1.51
CA GLU A 75 4.09 25.36 2.08
C GLU A 75 4.44 25.84 3.49
N LYS A 76 5.05 27.03 3.59
CA LYS A 76 5.46 27.62 4.88
C LYS A 76 4.33 28.36 5.63
N SER A 77 3.08 28.11 5.29
CA SER A 77 1.95 28.84 5.86
C SER A 77 1.64 28.39 7.28
N GLU A 78 1.49 29.34 8.20
CA GLU A 78 1.01 29.08 9.57
C GLU A 78 -0.45 28.60 9.61
N LYS A 79 -1.18 28.76 8.49
CA LYS A 79 -2.58 28.34 8.33
C LYS A 79 -2.80 26.84 8.47
N PHE A 80 -1.73 26.03 8.45
CA PHE A 80 -1.82 24.58 8.49
C PHE A 80 -1.06 23.96 9.69
N PRO A 81 -1.66 23.96 10.90
CA PRO A 81 -0.98 23.52 12.13
C PRO A 81 -0.43 22.08 12.05
N ILE A 82 -1.16 21.13 11.45
CA ILE A 82 -0.74 19.74 11.34
C ILE A 82 0.49 19.57 10.42
N VAL A 83 0.54 20.31 9.32
CA VAL A 83 1.67 20.34 8.39
C VAL A 83 2.90 20.92 9.08
N ASN A 84 2.73 21.99 9.86
CA ASN A 84 3.79 22.61 10.62
C ASN A 84 4.30 21.72 11.76
N MET A 85 3.41 20.99 12.42
CA MET A 85 3.76 20.02 13.47
C MET A 85 4.59 18.87 12.90
N ILE A 86 4.15 18.27 11.79
CA ILE A 86 4.87 17.20 11.09
C ILE A 86 6.27 17.68 10.69
N ARG A 87 6.36 18.88 10.09
CA ARG A 87 7.65 19.49 9.72
C ARG A 87 8.54 19.69 10.96
N LYS A 88 7.97 20.20 12.06
CA LYS A 88 8.69 20.45 13.30
C LYS A 88 9.26 19.17 13.91
N ILE A 89 8.51 18.07 13.92
CA ILE A 89 9.00 16.76 14.39
C ILE A 89 10.19 16.31 13.53
N ALA A 90 10.07 16.38 12.20
CA ALA A 90 11.14 15.99 11.29
C ALA A 90 12.41 16.83 11.49
N THR A 91 12.27 18.14 11.74
CA THR A 91 13.38 19.03 12.07
C THR A 91 14.03 18.65 13.39
N LEU A 92 13.25 18.43 14.46
CA LEU A 92 13.77 18.07 15.79
C LEU A 92 14.54 16.74 15.77
N LEU A 93 14.10 15.76 14.97
CA LEU A 93 14.83 14.50 14.78
C LEU A 93 16.20 14.69 14.12
N GLN A 94 16.38 15.77 13.36
CA GLN A 94 17.60 16.05 12.63
C GLN A 94 18.65 16.84 13.45
N GLU A 95 18.26 17.47 14.56
CA GLU A 95 19.13 18.38 15.34
C GLU A 95 20.41 17.73 15.87
N ASP A 96 20.42 16.41 16.09
CA ASP A 96 21.59 15.67 16.58
C ASP A 96 22.59 15.22 15.47
N GLU A 97 22.45 15.68 14.21
CA GLU A 97 23.29 15.24 13.08
C GLU A 97 24.35 16.27 12.66
N GLU A 98 25.45 16.33 13.42
CA GLU A 98 26.53 17.32 13.22
C GLU A 98 27.39 17.11 11.96
N TYR A 99 27.35 15.93 11.31
CA TYR A 99 28.32 15.55 10.26
C TYR A 99 27.75 15.02 8.93
N ALA A 100 26.46 15.24 8.63
CA ALA A 100 25.87 14.79 7.36
C ALA A 100 26.10 15.80 6.21
N SER A 101 26.42 15.32 5.01
CA SER A 101 26.45 16.14 3.79
C SER A 101 25.04 16.68 3.45
N GLY A 102 24.96 17.71 2.59
CA GLY A 102 23.67 18.33 2.23
C GLY A 102 22.64 17.33 1.67
N ALA A 103 23.09 16.40 0.81
CA ALA A 103 22.22 15.38 0.22
C ALA A 103 21.78 14.30 1.23
N GLU A 104 22.67 13.87 2.13
CA GLU A 104 22.34 12.92 3.19
C GLU A 104 21.36 13.53 4.20
N ARG A 105 21.57 14.80 4.54
CA ARG A 105 20.67 15.56 5.40
C ARG A 105 19.28 15.66 4.78
N GLU A 106 19.18 15.92 3.48
CA GLU A 106 17.90 15.95 2.79
C GLU A 106 17.22 14.57 2.75
N ALA A 107 17.97 13.49 2.47
CA ALA A 107 17.45 12.13 2.45
C ALA A 107 16.89 11.72 3.82
N ARG A 108 17.62 11.98 4.90
CA ARG A 108 17.19 11.70 6.28
C ARG A 108 16.00 12.56 6.69
N PHE A 109 15.97 13.83 6.28
CA PHE A 109 14.82 14.68 6.54
C PHE A 109 13.54 14.12 5.90
N ARG A 110 13.64 13.61 4.66
CA ARG A 110 12.51 12.94 4.00
C ARG A 110 12.08 11.67 4.73
N GLU A 111 13.02 10.88 5.25
CA GLU A 111 12.72 9.71 6.09
C GLU A 111 11.96 10.10 7.37
N TYR A 112 12.43 11.13 8.07
CA TYR A 112 11.77 11.63 9.28
C TYR A 112 10.41 12.25 8.99
N LEU A 113 10.26 12.89 7.83
CA LEU A 113 8.98 13.40 7.35
C LEU A 113 7.99 12.26 7.14
N ASP A 114 8.41 11.18 6.48
CA ASP A 114 7.59 9.99 6.27
C ASP A 114 7.16 9.35 7.60
N ILE A 115 8.07 9.27 8.58
CA ILE A 115 7.74 8.80 9.93
C ILE A 115 6.69 9.72 10.58
N ALA A 116 6.88 11.03 10.56
CA ALA A 116 5.95 11.98 11.17
C ALA A 116 4.58 11.99 10.46
N ILE A 117 4.53 11.87 9.13
CA ILE A 117 3.27 11.72 8.37
C ILE A 117 2.52 10.46 8.83
N SER A 118 3.23 9.34 9.00
CA SER A 118 2.61 8.06 9.38
C SER A 118 1.92 8.08 10.76
N LEU A 119 2.31 9.00 11.65
CA LEU A 119 1.67 9.19 12.96
C LEU A 119 0.32 9.92 12.86
N HIS A 120 0.05 10.54 11.72
CA HIS A 120 -1.08 11.45 11.53
C HIS A 120 -1.94 11.13 10.30
N GLU A 121 -1.84 9.92 9.72
CA GLU A 121 -2.52 9.57 8.46
C GLU A 121 -4.04 9.82 8.50
N ASN A 122 -4.68 9.49 9.63
CA ASN A 122 -6.13 9.66 9.81
C ASN A 122 -6.53 11.13 9.97
N GLU A 123 -5.72 11.91 10.69
CA GLU A 123 -5.92 13.33 10.92
C GLU A 123 -5.67 14.12 9.64
N ILE A 124 -4.66 13.74 8.87
CA ILE A 124 -4.40 14.27 7.54
C ILE A 124 -5.59 13.99 6.61
N ALA A 125 -6.13 12.76 6.64
CA ALA A 125 -7.28 12.38 5.82
C ALA A 125 -8.50 13.29 6.04
N SER A 126 -8.81 13.57 7.31
CA SER A 126 -9.94 14.44 7.69
C SER A 126 -9.63 15.91 7.41
N TYR A 127 -8.40 16.35 7.64
CA TYR A 127 -7.97 17.74 7.47
C TYR A 127 -8.15 18.26 6.03
N PHE A 128 -7.79 17.45 5.03
CA PHE A 128 -7.94 17.83 3.62
C PHE A 128 -9.33 17.54 3.06
N SER A 129 -10.22 16.90 3.83
CA SER A 129 -11.63 16.69 3.47
C SER A 129 -12.54 17.86 3.88
N LEU A 130 -12.08 18.73 4.78
CA LEU A 130 -12.79 19.90 5.29
C LEU A 130 -12.51 21.14 4.43
N GLY A 131 -13.46 22.08 4.33
CA GLY A 131 -13.25 23.39 3.70
C GLY A 131 -12.24 24.24 4.50
N ASP A 132 -11.63 25.24 3.86
CA ASP A 132 -10.57 26.07 4.48
C ASP A 132 -10.99 26.79 5.79
N SER A 133 -12.31 26.97 6.03
CA SER A 133 -12.86 27.59 7.24
C SER A 133 -12.90 26.68 8.48
N ASP A 134 -12.95 25.36 8.31
CA ASP A 134 -13.24 24.39 9.39
C ASP A 134 -11.98 23.69 9.93
N ARG A 135 -10.80 24.08 9.43
CA ARG A 135 -9.51 23.42 9.68
C ARG A 135 -8.77 23.91 10.93
N GLY A 136 -9.38 24.79 11.73
CA GLY A 136 -8.70 25.57 12.77
C GLY A 136 -8.61 24.95 14.17
N GLU A 137 -9.45 23.98 14.54
CA GLU A 137 -9.70 23.74 15.97
C GLU A 137 -9.16 22.41 16.57
N ASN A 138 -8.68 21.45 15.77
CA ASN A 138 -8.34 20.11 16.30
C ASN A 138 -6.85 19.79 16.46
N ALA A 139 -5.95 20.77 16.41
CA ALA A 139 -4.49 20.55 16.45
C ALA A 139 -3.85 20.69 17.85
N SER A 140 -4.60 20.45 18.92
CA SER A 140 -4.06 20.36 20.29
C SER A 140 -3.58 18.93 20.59
N LYS A 141 -2.62 18.42 19.80
CA LYS A 141 -1.90 17.19 20.17
C LYS A 141 -0.55 17.55 20.80
N ASP A 142 -0.20 16.82 21.85
CA ASP A 142 1.08 16.97 22.54
C ASP A 142 2.22 16.49 21.63
N ILE A 143 2.87 17.44 20.96
CA ILE A 143 4.00 17.20 20.06
C ILE A 143 5.13 16.38 20.72
N ASN A 144 5.24 16.42 22.05
CA ASN A 144 6.30 15.69 22.76
C ASN A 144 6.11 14.18 22.67
N ILE A 145 4.86 13.70 22.69
CA ILE A 145 4.57 12.28 22.57
C ILE A 145 4.92 11.79 21.16
N ASP A 146 4.47 12.54 20.15
CA ASP A 146 4.75 12.19 18.74
C ASP A 146 6.25 12.24 18.44
N LEU A 147 6.99 13.21 19.00
CA LEU A 147 8.44 13.28 18.90
C LEU A 147 9.13 12.07 19.53
N GLN A 148 8.69 11.64 20.71
CA GLN A 148 9.25 10.47 21.40
C GLN A 148 9.04 9.19 20.57
N VAL A 149 7.84 8.99 20.03
CA VAL A 149 7.52 7.84 19.17
C VAL A 149 8.33 7.89 17.88
N ALA A 150 8.40 9.06 17.23
CA ALA A 150 9.17 9.24 16.02
C ALA A 150 10.68 9.00 16.26
N ALA A 151 11.21 9.41 17.42
CA ALA A 151 12.61 9.16 17.81
C ALA A 151 12.89 7.66 17.99
N ILE A 152 11.95 6.88 18.53
CA ILE A 152 12.07 5.42 18.63
C ILE A 152 12.08 4.79 17.22
N ARG A 153 11.16 5.18 16.34
CA ARG A 153 11.10 4.68 14.95
C ARG A 153 12.36 5.04 14.16
N ALA A 154 12.85 6.25 14.32
CA ALA A 154 14.06 6.76 13.70
C ALA A 154 15.36 6.26 14.36
N LYS A 155 15.26 5.43 15.42
CA LYS A 155 16.41 4.88 16.18
C LYS A 155 17.38 5.96 16.68
N LYS A 156 16.84 7.09 17.15
CA LYS A 156 17.62 8.21 17.73
C LYS A 156 18.01 7.87 19.17
N CYS A 157 19.00 6.99 19.35
CA CYS A 157 19.37 6.43 20.65
C CYS A 157 19.59 7.49 21.74
N ALA A 158 20.28 8.60 21.42
CA ALA A 158 20.55 9.67 22.36
C ALA A 158 19.27 10.37 22.84
N MET A 159 18.39 10.75 21.93
CA MET A 159 17.08 11.33 22.25
C MET A 159 16.23 10.37 23.06
N VAL A 160 16.11 9.11 22.60
CA VAL A 160 15.32 8.08 23.27
C VAL A 160 15.84 7.83 24.68
N LYS A 161 17.16 7.80 24.89
CA LYS A 161 17.75 7.66 26.22
C LYS A 161 17.35 8.80 27.16
N ARG A 162 17.43 10.05 26.71
CA ARG A 162 16.99 11.24 27.49
C ARG A 162 15.51 11.14 27.87
N PHE A 163 14.66 10.72 26.94
CA PHE A 163 13.22 10.54 27.19
C PHE A 163 12.94 9.36 28.14
N VAL A 164 13.70 8.27 28.05
CA VAL A 164 13.53 7.13 28.94
C VAL A 164 14.01 7.46 30.36
N GLU A 165 15.08 8.25 30.49
CA GLU A 165 15.63 8.71 31.77
C GLU A 165 14.69 9.68 32.51
N SER A 166 13.93 10.51 31.79
CA SER A 166 12.95 11.42 32.41
C SER A 166 11.75 10.69 33.04
N ALA A 167 11.51 9.43 32.62
CA ALA A 167 10.40 8.58 33.07
C ALA A 167 9.00 9.22 32.95
N GLU A 168 8.85 10.26 32.13
CA GLU A 168 7.58 10.98 32.01
C GLU A 168 6.44 10.11 31.49
N PHE A 169 6.75 9.13 30.64
CA PHE A 169 5.80 8.16 30.10
C PHE A 169 5.23 7.18 31.15
N LEU A 170 5.76 7.18 32.37
CA LEU A 170 5.25 6.40 33.51
C LEU A 170 4.35 7.24 34.44
N LYS A 171 4.13 8.53 34.16
CA LYS A 171 3.26 9.36 35.00
C LYS A 171 1.83 8.81 35.00
N PRO A 172 1.12 8.80 36.16
CA PRO A 172 -0.23 8.25 36.28
C PRO A 172 -1.25 8.88 35.32
N GLU A 173 -1.07 10.14 34.95
CA GLU A 173 -1.89 10.86 33.97
C GLU A 173 -1.91 10.21 32.58
N TYR A 174 -0.89 9.40 32.25
CA TYR A 174 -0.80 8.64 31.00
C TYR A 174 -1.16 7.15 31.16
N ALA A 175 -1.58 6.72 32.36
CA ALA A 175 -1.97 5.34 32.67
C ALA A 175 -3.44 5.04 32.32
N LEU A 176 -3.94 5.64 31.24
CA LEU A 176 -5.32 5.40 30.76
C LEU A 176 -5.40 4.01 30.11
N ASP A 177 -6.08 3.12 30.85
CA ASP A 177 -6.33 1.71 30.60
C ASP A 177 -5.10 0.78 30.50
N TYR A 178 -5.23 -0.40 31.13
CA TYR A 178 -4.25 -1.47 31.27
C TYR A 178 -3.68 -2.01 29.93
N TYR A 179 -4.16 -1.51 28.78
CA TYR A 179 -3.72 -1.92 27.44
C TYR A 179 -3.28 -0.76 26.52
N SER A 180 -3.49 0.50 26.89
CA SER A 180 -3.34 1.68 26.01
C SER A 180 -2.46 2.81 26.53
N GLY A 181 -1.90 2.69 27.73
CA GLY A 181 -0.99 3.71 28.27
C GLY A 181 0.25 3.96 27.39
N LEU A 182 0.81 5.16 27.50
CA LEU A 182 1.96 5.64 26.72
C LEU A 182 3.16 4.67 26.74
N PHE A 183 3.39 4.03 27.89
CA PHE A 183 4.39 2.97 28.04
C PHE A 183 4.21 1.78 27.08
N HIS A 184 2.98 1.28 26.92
CA HIS A 184 2.69 0.17 26.00
C HIS A 184 2.91 0.57 24.55
N TRP A 185 2.60 1.82 24.21
CA TRP A 185 2.89 2.35 22.90
C TRP A 185 4.40 2.36 22.63
N PHE A 186 5.22 2.89 23.54
CA PHE A 186 6.68 2.89 23.38
C PHE A 186 7.25 1.48 23.25
N CYS A 187 6.74 0.52 24.03
CA CYS A 187 7.13 -0.88 23.92
C CYS A 187 6.79 -1.46 22.53
N ARG A 188 5.60 -1.18 21.98
CA ARG A 188 5.23 -1.63 20.62
C ARG A 188 6.15 -1.05 19.56
N GLU A 189 6.47 0.24 19.66
CA GLU A 189 7.30 0.95 18.70
C GLU A 189 8.75 0.48 18.75
N ALA A 190 9.31 0.34 19.95
CA ALA A 190 10.67 -0.19 20.14
C ALA A 190 10.77 -1.65 19.68
N GLY A 191 9.73 -2.46 19.92
CA GLY A 191 9.61 -3.82 19.39
C GLY A 191 9.58 -3.86 17.86
N ALA A 192 8.71 -3.06 17.22
CA ALA A 192 8.61 -2.98 15.77
C ALA A 192 9.91 -2.47 15.11
N ALA A 193 10.58 -1.50 15.73
CA ALA A 193 11.88 -1.00 15.28
C ALA A 193 13.02 -2.00 15.50
N GLY A 194 12.83 -3.00 16.36
CA GLY A 194 13.84 -4.00 16.76
C GLY A 194 14.92 -3.42 17.66
N HIS A 195 14.63 -2.34 18.39
CA HIS A 195 15.64 -1.61 19.16
C HIS A 195 15.80 -2.18 20.57
N VAL A 196 16.62 -3.22 20.69
CA VAL A 196 16.82 -3.98 21.94
C VAL A 196 17.29 -3.09 23.09
N GLU A 197 18.20 -2.14 22.85
CA GLU A 197 18.70 -1.22 23.90
C GLU A 197 17.59 -0.33 24.49
N THR A 198 16.65 0.12 23.65
CA THR A 198 15.48 0.90 24.11
C THR A 198 14.57 0.02 24.92
N LEU A 199 14.30 -1.21 24.47
CA LEU A 199 13.51 -2.17 25.24
C LEU A 199 14.18 -2.47 26.60
N GLN A 200 15.50 -2.65 26.63
CA GLN A 200 16.27 -2.82 27.87
C GLN A 200 16.10 -1.63 28.82
N SER A 201 16.22 -0.41 28.31
CA SER A 201 16.07 0.80 29.13
C SER A 201 14.64 1.01 29.62
N LEU A 202 13.64 0.80 28.76
CA LEU A 202 12.22 0.89 29.09
C LEU A 202 11.84 -0.09 30.21
N PHE A 203 12.18 -1.38 30.07
CA PHE A 203 11.86 -2.38 31.10
C PHE A 203 12.73 -2.24 32.35
N GLY A 204 13.95 -1.71 32.23
CA GLY A 204 14.79 -1.37 33.37
C GLY A 204 14.18 -0.29 34.27
N GLN A 205 13.54 0.73 33.68
CA GLN A 205 12.81 1.75 34.45
C GLN A 205 11.44 1.25 34.91
N ALA A 206 10.70 0.52 34.08
CA ALA A 206 9.36 0.04 34.43
C ALA A 206 9.38 -0.95 35.60
N LYS A 207 10.38 -1.85 35.68
CA LYS A 207 10.58 -2.77 36.84
C LYS A 207 10.63 -2.04 38.19
N LYS A 208 11.01 -0.77 38.22
CA LYS A 208 11.07 0.03 39.45
C LYS A 208 9.71 0.56 39.89
N ASN A 209 8.76 0.68 38.96
CA ASN A 209 7.56 1.52 39.15
C ASN A 209 6.22 0.81 38.88
N MET A 210 6.13 -0.21 38.00
CA MET A 210 4.85 -0.82 37.58
C MET A 210 4.96 -2.29 37.11
N ASP A 211 3.80 -2.98 37.05
CA ASP A 211 3.64 -4.21 36.24
C ASP A 211 3.78 -3.85 34.75
N HIS A 212 4.74 -4.50 34.09
CA HIS A 212 5.16 -4.20 32.73
C HIS A 212 4.88 -5.35 31.76
N ARG A 213 4.18 -6.41 32.19
CA ARG A 213 3.95 -7.59 31.36
C ARG A 213 3.12 -7.25 30.12
N GLY A 214 2.10 -6.39 30.24
CA GLY A 214 1.32 -5.91 29.11
C GLY A 214 2.20 -5.23 28.04
N GLY A 215 3.08 -4.33 28.45
CA GLY A 215 4.07 -3.68 27.59
C GLY A 215 5.04 -4.68 26.96
N LEU A 216 5.49 -5.68 27.72
CA LEU A 216 6.38 -6.72 27.24
C LEU A 216 5.75 -7.60 26.17
N VAL A 217 4.51 -8.04 26.38
CA VAL A 217 3.73 -8.78 25.37
C VAL A 217 3.50 -7.91 24.13
N ALA A 218 3.24 -6.61 24.32
CA ALA A 218 3.04 -5.69 23.21
C ALA A 218 4.33 -5.52 22.38
N ALA A 219 5.49 -5.38 23.02
CA ALA A 219 6.80 -5.38 22.36
C ALA A 219 7.06 -6.69 21.62
N PHE A 220 6.82 -7.83 22.26
CA PHE A 220 6.99 -9.16 21.67
C PHE A 220 6.12 -9.35 20.41
N CYS A 221 4.83 -9.00 20.49
CA CYS A 221 3.91 -9.09 19.33
C CYS A 221 4.37 -8.19 18.18
N SER A 222 4.74 -6.94 18.47
CA SER A 222 5.20 -6.00 17.44
C SER A 222 6.53 -6.44 16.81
N ALA A 223 7.49 -6.89 17.61
CA ALA A 223 8.77 -7.43 17.13
C ALA A 223 8.58 -8.66 16.23
N SER A 224 7.68 -9.57 16.63
CA SER A 224 7.36 -10.78 15.86
C SER A 224 6.79 -10.43 14.50
N LYS A 225 5.81 -9.52 14.45
CA LYS A 225 5.18 -9.04 13.22
C LYS A 225 6.14 -8.27 12.31
N ALA A 226 7.11 -7.57 12.88
CA ALA A 226 8.12 -6.80 12.14
C ALA A 226 9.38 -7.62 11.79
N GLY A 227 9.40 -8.92 12.09
CA GLY A 227 10.52 -9.81 11.75
C GLY A 227 11.80 -9.53 12.55
N LYS A 228 11.70 -8.90 13.73
CA LYS A 228 12.86 -8.46 14.53
C LYS A 228 13.31 -9.55 15.49
N VAL A 229 14.05 -10.53 14.97
CA VAL A 229 14.49 -11.75 15.68
C VAL A 229 15.12 -11.45 17.04
N ASP A 230 16.08 -10.51 17.12
CA ASP A 230 16.76 -10.21 18.38
C ASP A 230 15.83 -9.60 19.44
N ALA A 231 14.91 -8.74 19.02
CA ALA A 231 13.89 -8.18 19.91
C ALA A 231 12.89 -9.26 20.37
N VAL A 232 12.53 -10.21 19.50
CA VAL A 232 11.71 -11.38 19.87
C VAL A 232 12.43 -12.22 20.92
N ARG A 233 13.71 -12.58 20.70
CA ARG A 233 14.51 -13.35 21.67
C ARG A 233 14.63 -12.61 23.00
N PHE A 234 14.93 -11.32 22.97
CA PHE A 234 15.03 -10.48 24.16
C PHE A 234 13.73 -10.46 24.96
N THR A 235 12.60 -10.20 24.30
CA THR A 235 11.30 -10.12 24.96
C THR A 235 10.83 -11.48 25.48
N LEU A 236 11.06 -12.59 24.75
CA LEU A 236 10.82 -13.95 25.25
C LEU A 236 11.67 -14.27 26.47
N GLY A 237 12.95 -13.87 26.49
CA GLY A 237 13.83 -14.06 27.63
C GLY A 237 13.32 -13.36 28.90
N LEU A 238 12.71 -12.18 28.76
CA LEU A 238 12.03 -11.50 29.86
C LEU A 238 10.70 -12.17 30.22
N LEU A 239 9.91 -12.62 29.25
CA LEU A 239 8.62 -13.29 29.48
C LEU A 239 8.79 -14.60 30.26
N ARG A 240 9.88 -15.35 30.02
CA ARG A 240 10.22 -16.56 30.79
C ARG A 240 10.44 -16.31 32.28
N GLN A 241 10.77 -15.07 32.67
CA GLN A 241 10.97 -14.71 34.09
C GLN A 241 9.63 -14.57 34.83
N TYR A 242 8.50 -14.43 34.11
CA TYR A 242 7.18 -14.36 34.71
C TYR A 242 6.64 -15.77 34.95
N SER A 243 6.41 -16.11 36.22
CA SER A 243 5.88 -17.41 36.63
C SER A 243 4.41 -17.58 36.21
N ALA A 244 4.02 -18.81 35.88
CA ALA A 244 2.62 -19.18 35.64
C ALA A 244 1.70 -18.92 36.86
N ASN A 245 2.27 -18.89 38.07
CA ASN A 245 1.56 -18.65 39.35
C ASN A 245 1.51 -17.18 39.78
N ASP A 246 1.92 -16.25 38.92
CA ASP A 246 1.74 -14.83 39.16
C ASP A 246 0.23 -14.50 39.20
N SER A 247 -0.25 -13.82 40.25
CA SER A 247 -1.66 -13.39 40.35
C SER A 247 -2.05 -12.41 39.24
N GLN A 248 -1.06 -11.83 38.57
CA GLN A 248 -1.22 -10.99 37.37
C GLN A 248 -1.13 -11.77 36.07
N ASN A 249 -1.06 -13.10 36.10
CA ASN A 249 -1.08 -13.91 34.91
C ASN A 249 -2.45 -13.85 34.24
N PRO A 250 -2.56 -13.30 33.02
CA PRO A 250 -3.84 -13.22 32.35
C PRO A 250 -4.37 -14.63 32.10
N GLY A 251 -5.70 -14.78 32.11
CA GLY A 251 -6.36 -16.06 31.87
C GLY A 251 -5.93 -16.72 30.55
N GLU A 252 -6.12 -18.03 30.45
CA GLU A 252 -5.70 -18.86 29.31
C GLU A 252 -6.11 -18.26 27.95
N ARG A 253 -7.36 -17.79 27.84
CA ARG A 253 -7.87 -17.15 26.63
C ARG A 253 -7.04 -15.95 26.17
N THR A 254 -6.62 -15.09 27.10
CA THR A 254 -5.83 -13.90 26.81
C THR A 254 -4.40 -14.27 26.42
N ARG A 255 -3.80 -15.28 27.07
CA ARG A 255 -2.48 -15.80 26.67
C ARG A 255 -2.50 -16.39 25.27
N PHE A 256 -3.53 -17.18 24.95
CA PHE A 256 -3.72 -17.72 23.60
C PHE A 256 -3.89 -16.62 22.55
N GLN A 257 -4.63 -15.55 22.85
CA GLN A 257 -4.75 -14.39 21.97
C GLN A 257 -3.42 -13.67 21.74
N HIS A 258 -2.60 -13.50 22.78
CA HIS A 258 -1.28 -12.91 22.67
C HIS A 258 -0.35 -13.76 21.80
N PHE A 259 -0.37 -15.08 22.01
CA PHE A 259 0.36 -16.05 21.19
C PHE A 259 -0.03 -15.93 19.71
N LEU A 260 -1.33 -16.02 19.40
CA LEU A 260 -1.82 -15.91 18.01
C LEU A 260 -1.47 -14.56 17.38
N LYS A 261 -1.51 -13.47 18.15
CA LYS A 261 -1.15 -12.14 17.66
C LYS A 261 0.31 -12.07 17.20
N ALA A 262 1.22 -12.74 17.89
CA ALA A 262 2.63 -12.84 17.50
C ALA A 262 2.84 -13.85 16.36
N ALA A 263 2.12 -14.97 16.38
CA ALA A 263 2.22 -16.05 15.39
C ALA A 263 1.74 -15.63 13.98
N ARG A 264 0.86 -14.64 13.86
CA ARG A 264 0.43 -14.02 12.59
C ARG A 264 1.51 -13.11 11.97
N THR A 265 2.75 -13.56 11.97
CA THR A 265 3.90 -12.92 11.32
C THR A 265 4.07 -13.41 9.88
N THR A 266 4.75 -12.63 9.05
CA THR A 266 5.15 -13.01 7.68
C THR A 266 6.60 -13.51 7.62
N PHE A 267 7.29 -13.61 8.76
CA PHE A 267 8.70 -13.98 8.86
C PHE A 267 8.86 -15.39 9.48
N PRO A 268 9.32 -16.41 8.73
CA PRO A 268 9.43 -17.79 9.22
C PRO A 268 10.26 -17.94 10.49
N GLU A 269 11.38 -17.23 10.59
CA GLU A 269 12.27 -17.30 11.75
C GLU A 269 11.60 -16.81 13.04
N THR A 270 10.84 -15.71 12.97
CA THR A 270 10.11 -15.25 14.16
C THR A 270 8.92 -16.14 14.47
N LEU A 271 8.24 -16.73 13.47
CA LEU A 271 7.20 -17.73 13.71
C LEU A 271 7.78 -18.94 14.45
N GLN A 272 8.97 -19.42 14.07
CA GLN A 272 9.61 -20.54 14.77
C GLN A 272 9.83 -20.21 16.25
N LEU A 273 10.39 -19.04 16.56
CA LEU A 273 10.56 -18.60 17.95
C LEU A 273 9.23 -18.49 18.72
N VAL A 274 8.15 -18.07 18.04
CA VAL A 274 6.81 -18.03 18.64
C VAL A 274 6.31 -19.46 18.91
N LEU A 275 6.45 -20.40 17.96
CA LEU A 275 6.07 -21.81 18.14
C LEU A 275 6.88 -22.51 19.24
N ASP A 276 8.13 -22.11 19.44
CA ASP A 276 8.99 -22.60 20.52
C ASP A 276 8.65 -21.99 21.89
N SER A 277 7.79 -20.96 21.92
CA SER A 277 7.32 -20.29 23.13
C SER A 277 5.95 -20.75 23.64
N ARG A 278 5.40 -21.85 23.08
CA ARG A 278 4.07 -22.37 23.45
C ARG A 278 3.92 -22.66 24.95
N ASP A 279 5.00 -23.07 25.60
CA ASP A 279 5.10 -23.28 27.05
C ASP A 279 4.80 -21.99 27.84
N ILE A 280 5.37 -20.85 27.41
CA ILE A 280 5.21 -19.54 28.07
C ILE A 280 3.74 -19.08 28.04
N PHE A 281 3.01 -19.41 26.97
CA PHE A 281 1.61 -19.01 26.81
C PHE A 281 0.62 -20.08 27.28
N GLY A 282 1.08 -21.29 27.60
CA GLY A 282 0.24 -22.41 28.02
C GLY A 282 -0.64 -22.93 26.88
N VAL A 283 -0.08 -23.10 25.69
CA VAL A 283 -0.80 -23.50 24.46
C VAL A 283 -0.23 -24.78 23.85
N GLU A 284 0.43 -25.60 24.68
CA GLU A 284 1.09 -26.84 24.28
C GLU A 284 0.13 -27.92 23.76
N GLU A 285 -1.15 -27.82 24.14
CA GLU A 285 -2.22 -28.71 23.67
C GLU A 285 -2.44 -28.63 22.14
N PHE A 286 -2.09 -27.50 21.52
CA PHE A 286 -2.18 -27.32 20.08
C PHE A 286 -0.89 -27.79 19.41
N SER A 287 -1.00 -28.79 18.54
CA SER A 287 0.11 -29.25 17.71
C SER A 287 0.59 -28.15 16.75
N VAL A 288 1.86 -28.24 16.33
CA VAL A 288 2.43 -27.30 15.35
C VAL A 288 1.65 -27.33 14.05
N GLU A 289 1.22 -28.52 13.61
CA GLU A 289 0.41 -28.73 12.42
C GLU A 289 -0.95 -28.02 12.51
N THR A 290 -1.68 -28.18 13.63
CA THR A 290 -2.98 -27.50 13.86
C THR A 290 -2.82 -25.98 13.82
N LEU A 291 -1.75 -25.46 14.44
CA LEU A 291 -1.45 -24.03 14.40
C LEU A 291 -1.06 -23.58 12.99
N ALA A 292 -0.30 -24.38 12.25
CA ALA A 292 0.09 -24.05 10.89
C ALA A 292 -1.11 -23.99 9.94
N ASN A 293 -2.05 -24.93 10.06
CA ASN A 293 -3.34 -24.92 9.36
C ASN A 293 -4.17 -23.68 9.67
N TYR A 294 -4.15 -23.21 10.93
CA TYR A 294 -4.85 -21.98 11.30
C TYR A 294 -4.19 -20.72 10.70
N LEU A 295 -2.86 -20.70 10.59
CA LEU A 295 -2.09 -19.55 10.15
C LEU A 295 -1.97 -19.44 8.62
N ILE A 296 -2.12 -20.54 7.87
CA ILE A 296 -1.90 -20.53 6.42
C ILE A 296 -2.84 -19.56 5.70
N VAL A 297 -4.11 -19.48 6.12
CA VAL A 297 -5.08 -18.55 5.51
C VAL A 297 -4.64 -17.10 5.68
N ASP A 298 -4.20 -16.70 6.87
CA ASP A 298 -3.72 -15.33 7.14
C ASP A 298 -2.43 -15.01 6.36
N ALA A 299 -1.53 -16.00 6.19
CA ALA A 299 -0.34 -15.84 5.35
C ALA A 299 -0.68 -15.67 3.86
N MET A 300 -1.70 -16.39 3.38
CA MET A 300 -2.20 -16.28 2.01
C MET A 300 -2.91 -14.94 1.78
N GLU A 301 -3.74 -14.48 2.73
CA GLU A 301 -4.38 -13.16 2.68
C GLU A 301 -3.37 -12.01 2.64
N LYS A 302 -2.21 -12.18 3.29
CA LYS A 302 -1.08 -11.23 3.23
C LYS A 302 -0.19 -11.38 2.00
N GLY A 303 -0.45 -12.37 1.14
CA GLY A 303 0.35 -12.62 -0.06
C GLY A 303 1.79 -13.08 0.19
N CYS A 304 2.07 -13.70 1.34
CA CYS A 304 3.42 -14.08 1.74
C CYS A 304 3.77 -15.52 1.32
N ALA A 305 4.24 -15.71 0.08
CA ALA A 305 4.58 -17.03 -0.46
C ALA A 305 5.60 -17.80 0.39
N THR A 306 6.62 -17.11 0.91
CA THR A 306 7.65 -17.71 1.78
C THR A 306 7.03 -18.29 3.05
N MET A 307 6.11 -17.57 3.68
CA MET A 307 5.42 -18.04 4.87
C MET A 307 4.48 -19.20 4.55
N VAL A 308 3.75 -19.15 3.43
CA VAL A 308 2.88 -20.28 3.02
C VAL A 308 3.70 -21.54 2.78
N LYS A 309 4.83 -21.46 2.06
CA LYS A 309 5.75 -22.60 1.86
C LYS A 309 6.28 -23.14 3.19
N TYR A 310 6.63 -22.25 4.11
CA TYR A 310 7.08 -22.62 5.44
C TYR A 310 5.99 -23.34 6.24
N LEU A 311 4.76 -22.83 6.26
CA LEU A 311 3.64 -23.45 6.95
C LEU A 311 3.30 -24.83 6.37
N ILE A 312 3.36 -25.01 5.05
CA ILE A 312 3.22 -26.32 4.40
C ILE A 312 4.33 -27.28 4.86
N SER A 313 5.58 -26.79 4.99
CA SER A 313 6.68 -27.62 5.51
C SER A 313 6.48 -28.05 6.97
N LEU A 314 5.64 -27.33 7.72
CA LEU A 314 5.21 -27.68 9.08
C LEU A 314 3.97 -28.59 9.10
N GLY A 315 3.48 -29.04 7.95
CA GLY A 315 2.33 -29.93 7.81
C GLY A 315 0.99 -29.24 7.54
N ALA A 316 0.97 -27.92 7.28
CA ALA A 316 -0.28 -27.26 6.91
C ALA A 316 -0.79 -27.78 5.55
N GLU A 317 -2.06 -28.15 5.51
CA GLU A 317 -2.77 -28.47 4.29
C GLU A 317 -3.03 -27.18 3.50
N TYR A 318 -2.81 -27.26 2.18
CA TYR A 318 -3.16 -26.17 1.31
C TYR A 318 -4.69 -26.12 1.14
N PRO A 319 -5.36 -25.01 1.48
CA PRO A 319 -6.82 -24.97 1.41
C PRO A 319 -7.30 -25.17 -0.03
N GLU A 320 -8.15 -26.17 -0.25
CA GLU A 320 -8.72 -26.49 -1.57
C GLU A 320 -9.57 -25.35 -2.15
N GLN A 321 -10.15 -24.52 -1.27
CA GLN A 321 -10.96 -23.37 -1.63
C GLN A 321 -10.43 -22.14 -0.90
N MET A 322 -9.90 -21.18 -1.64
CA MET A 322 -9.59 -19.87 -1.08
C MET A 322 -10.89 -19.10 -0.90
N THR A 323 -11.11 -18.51 0.27
CA THR A 323 -12.31 -17.68 0.48
C THR A 323 -12.29 -16.53 -0.52
N ARG A 324 -13.48 -16.12 -0.99
CA ARG A 324 -13.64 -14.94 -1.86
C ARG A 324 -12.93 -13.70 -1.27
N SER A 325 -12.95 -13.57 0.06
CA SER A 325 -12.23 -12.55 0.83
C SER A 325 -10.71 -12.62 0.65
N GLY A 326 -10.10 -13.81 0.73
CA GLY A 326 -8.65 -13.95 0.58
C GLY A 326 -8.16 -13.70 -0.85
N LEU A 327 -9.00 -13.98 -1.84
CA LEU A 327 -8.71 -13.63 -3.23
C LEU A 327 -8.82 -12.13 -3.46
N ILE A 328 -9.87 -11.49 -2.97
CA ILE A 328 -10.02 -10.03 -3.03
C ILE A 328 -8.86 -9.34 -2.32
N GLY A 329 -8.44 -9.83 -1.14
CA GLY A 329 -7.26 -9.32 -0.44
C GLY A 329 -5.98 -9.45 -1.26
N LEU A 330 -5.71 -10.61 -1.86
CA LEU A 330 -4.59 -10.80 -2.79
C LEU A 330 -4.65 -9.81 -3.98
N PHE A 331 -5.82 -9.58 -4.57
CA PHE A 331 -5.96 -8.69 -5.74
C PHE A 331 -5.92 -7.20 -5.40
N GLU A 332 -6.49 -6.78 -4.27
CA GLU A 332 -6.34 -5.41 -3.75
C GLU A 332 -4.87 -5.13 -3.44
N ILE A 333 -4.14 -6.10 -2.86
CA ILE A 333 -2.70 -6.01 -2.63
C ILE A 333 -1.92 -5.95 -3.96
N LEU A 334 -2.28 -6.76 -4.96
CA LEU A 334 -1.68 -6.71 -6.30
C LEU A 334 -1.88 -5.34 -6.99
N SER A 335 -2.92 -4.59 -6.62
CA SER A 335 -3.16 -3.24 -7.15
C SER A 335 -2.34 -2.14 -6.46
N GLY A 336 -1.67 -2.45 -5.33
CA GLY A 336 -1.00 -1.46 -4.49
C GLY A 336 0.43 -1.77 -4.04
N ALA A 337 0.95 -3.00 -4.21
CA ALA A 337 2.22 -3.41 -3.61
C ALA A 337 3.26 -3.93 -4.63
N ARG A 338 4.40 -3.23 -4.69
CA ARG A 338 5.64 -3.55 -5.42
C ARG A 338 6.45 -4.71 -4.81
N GLU A 339 5.83 -5.69 -4.17
CA GLU A 339 6.58 -6.71 -3.43
C GLU A 339 6.74 -8.03 -4.21
N HIS A 340 8.00 -8.42 -4.45
CA HIS A 340 8.39 -9.66 -5.13
C HIS A 340 7.72 -10.94 -4.59
N GLY A 341 7.30 -10.96 -3.31
CA GLY A 341 6.63 -12.10 -2.68
C GLY A 341 5.24 -12.43 -3.27
N LEU A 342 4.57 -11.45 -3.89
CA LEU A 342 3.22 -11.61 -4.43
C LEU A 342 3.21 -12.41 -5.75
N MET A 343 4.22 -12.22 -6.60
CA MET A 343 4.37 -13.01 -7.82
C MET A 343 4.67 -14.47 -7.51
N ASP A 344 5.47 -14.71 -6.48
CA ASP A 344 5.73 -16.06 -5.99
C ASP A 344 4.49 -16.71 -5.38
N MET A 345 3.60 -15.91 -4.78
CA MET A 345 2.33 -16.40 -4.25
C MET A 345 1.37 -16.76 -5.37
N LEU A 346 1.27 -15.91 -6.41
CA LEU A 346 0.45 -16.19 -7.59
C LEU A 346 0.93 -17.45 -8.32
N ARG A 347 2.25 -17.64 -8.51
CA ARG A 347 2.81 -18.90 -9.04
C ARG A 347 2.37 -20.08 -8.21
N LEU A 348 2.57 -20.00 -6.89
CA LEU A 348 2.20 -21.08 -5.97
C LEU A 348 0.71 -21.43 -6.06
N ILE A 349 -0.16 -20.43 -6.20
CA ILE A 349 -1.61 -20.64 -6.35
C ILE A 349 -1.94 -21.31 -7.70
N LEU A 350 -1.35 -20.82 -8.79
CA LEU A 350 -1.59 -21.33 -10.14
C LEU A 350 -1.03 -22.76 -10.34
N ASP A 351 0.16 -23.05 -9.80
CA ASP A 351 0.77 -24.38 -9.80
C ASP A 351 -0.12 -25.41 -9.07
N ARG A 352 -0.97 -24.95 -8.16
CA ARG A 352 -1.95 -25.78 -7.43
C ARG A 352 -3.30 -25.87 -8.13
N GLY A 353 -3.43 -25.32 -9.34
CA GLY A 353 -4.60 -25.45 -10.21
C GLY A 353 -5.77 -24.56 -9.85
N PHE A 354 -5.56 -23.57 -8.98
CA PHE A 354 -6.56 -22.58 -8.61
C PHE A 354 -6.76 -21.56 -9.74
N ASP A 355 -8.03 -21.27 -10.09
CA ASP A 355 -8.38 -20.28 -11.11
C ASP A 355 -8.72 -18.92 -10.46
N PRO A 356 -7.82 -17.91 -10.53
CA PRO A 356 -8.05 -16.58 -9.95
C PRO A 356 -9.17 -15.78 -10.62
N THR A 357 -9.71 -16.29 -11.72
CA THR A 357 -10.61 -15.55 -12.60
C THR A 357 -12.07 -16.02 -12.50
N ASP A 358 -12.37 -17.05 -11.70
CA ASP A 358 -13.75 -17.55 -11.46
C ASP A 358 -14.56 -16.63 -10.50
N THR A 359 -13.91 -15.66 -9.85
CA THR A 359 -14.60 -14.63 -9.05
C THR A 359 -15.25 -13.59 -9.98
N ARG A 360 -16.46 -13.92 -10.46
CA ARG A 360 -17.31 -13.13 -11.38
C ARG A 360 -17.49 -11.63 -11.08
N SER A 361 -17.01 -11.08 -9.96
CA SER A 361 -17.22 -9.66 -9.58
C SER A 361 -16.02 -8.72 -9.82
N ASP A 362 -14.78 -9.20 -9.87
CA ASP A 362 -13.62 -8.33 -9.63
C ASP A 362 -12.57 -8.31 -10.75
N GLN A 363 -12.96 -8.65 -11.98
CA GLN A 363 -12.10 -8.47 -13.16
C GLN A 363 -11.57 -7.01 -13.29
N ARG A 364 -12.25 -6.05 -12.66
CA ARG A 364 -11.86 -4.64 -12.55
C ARG A 364 -10.60 -4.37 -11.73
N ALA A 365 -10.26 -5.22 -10.77
CA ALA A 365 -9.05 -5.06 -9.96
C ALA A 365 -7.77 -5.23 -10.80
N TYR A 366 -7.81 -6.04 -11.86
CA TYR A 366 -6.68 -6.30 -12.77
C TYR A 366 -6.35 -5.16 -13.75
N MET A 367 -6.94 -3.96 -13.59
CA MET A 367 -7.04 -3.01 -14.70
C MET A 367 -6.47 -1.61 -14.44
N VAL A 368 -5.72 -1.42 -13.35
CA VAL A 368 -4.95 -0.18 -13.12
C VAL A 368 -3.70 -0.17 -14.00
N ASN A 369 -3.41 0.93 -14.71
CA ASN A 369 -2.28 1.06 -15.65
C ASN A 369 -0.93 1.00 -14.90
N ASP A 370 -0.37 -0.20 -14.74
CA ASP A 370 0.92 -0.45 -14.10
C ASP A 370 1.71 -1.53 -14.88
N PRO A 371 3.01 -1.31 -15.21
CA PRO A 371 3.88 -2.34 -15.79
C PRO A 371 3.84 -3.70 -15.09
N ASP A 372 3.68 -3.72 -13.77
CA ASP A 372 3.73 -4.93 -12.94
C ASP A 372 2.53 -5.88 -13.19
N ARG A 373 1.41 -5.32 -13.64
CA ARG A 373 0.18 -6.04 -14.05
C ARG A 373 0.39 -6.91 -15.28
N THR A 374 1.25 -6.48 -16.21
CA THR A 374 1.50 -7.23 -17.45
C THR A 374 2.13 -8.58 -17.12
N GLU A 375 2.94 -8.66 -16.07
CA GLU A 375 3.57 -9.88 -15.60
C GLU A 375 2.57 -10.81 -14.89
N VAL A 376 1.68 -10.26 -14.07
CA VAL A 376 0.56 -11.00 -13.46
C VAL A 376 -0.30 -11.67 -14.54
N VAL A 377 -0.70 -10.92 -15.57
CA VAL A 377 -1.52 -11.45 -16.65
C VAL A 377 -0.75 -12.49 -17.48
N ARG A 378 0.53 -12.27 -17.80
CA ARG A 378 1.37 -13.28 -18.46
C ARG A 378 1.37 -14.60 -17.70
N MET A 379 1.53 -14.52 -16.37
CA MET A 379 1.58 -15.70 -15.51
C MET A 379 0.25 -16.46 -15.52
N ILE A 380 -0.88 -15.75 -15.42
CA ILE A 380 -2.21 -16.35 -15.50
C ILE A 380 -2.43 -16.99 -16.89
N LEU A 381 -2.08 -16.29 -17.98
CA LEU A 381 -2.25 -16.78 -19.36
C LEU A 381 -1.35 -17.97 -19.71
N SER A 382 -0.20 -18.11 -19.03
CA SER A 382 0.71 -19.24 -19.22
C SER A 382 0.18 -20.58 -18.66
N HIS A 383 -0.89 -20.56 -17.86
CA HIS A 383 -1.52 -21.76 -17.31
C HIS A 383 -2.73 -22.20 -18.16
N GLU A 384 -2.87 -23.50 -18.41
CA GLU A 384 -3.81 -24.08 -19.39
C GLU A 384 -5.30 -23.82 -19.07
N LYS A 385 -5.66 -23.49 -17.83
CA LYS A 385 -7.01 -23.05 -17.47
C LYS A 385 -7.24 -21.63 -17.99
N ARG A 386 -7.71 -21.57 -19.25
CA ARG A 386 -8.08 -20.36 -19.98
C ARG A 386 -8.82 -19.37 -19.08
N SER A 387 -8.12 -18.27 -18.80
CA SER A 387 -8.56 -17.18 -17.94
C SER A 387 -9.87 -16.55 -18.42
N SER A 388 -10.68 -16.03 -17.48
CA SER A 388 -11.87 -15.24 -17.78
C SER A 388 -11.58 -13.79 -18.18
N ILE A 389 -10.29 -13.40 -18.26
CA ILE A 389 -9.84 -12.04 -18.64
C ILE A 389 -10.33 -11.74 -20.06
N ASP A 390 -10.99 -10.60 -20.29
CA ASP A 390 -11.56 -10.23 -21.59
C ASP A 390 -10.78 -9.06 -22.22
N VAL A 391 -10.53 -9.12 -23.53
CA VAL A 391 -9.90 -8.04 -24.32
C VAL A 391 -10.68 -6.73 -24.23
N ASN A 392 -12.02 -6.79 -24.18
CA ASN A 392 -12.87 -5.60 -24.04
C ASN A 392 -12.55 -4.79 -22.81
N LEU A 393 -12.27 -5.52 -21.74
CA LEU A 393 -12.08 -4.95 -20.45
C LEU A 393 -10.76 -4.14 -20.43
N ALA A 394 -9.68 -4.71 -20.97
CA ALA A 394 -8.41 -4.00 -21.19
C ALA A 394 -8.57 -2.78 -22.12
N ALA A 395 -9.35 -2.92 -23.19
CA ALA A 395 -9.61 -1.85 -24.16
C ALA A 395 -10.41 -0.70 -23.54
N ARG A 396 -11.37 -0.98 -22.66
CA ARG A 396 -12.19 0.04 -21.97
C ARG A 396 -11.35 1.00 -21.12
N GLU A 397 -10.25 0.54 -20.55
CA GLU A 397 -9.36 1.39 -19.75
C GLU A 397 -8.24 2.04 -20.58
N GLY A 398 -8.12 1.67 -21.86
CA GLY A 398 -7.12 2.21 -22.75
C GLY A 398 -5.72 1.62 -22.57
N ASP A 399 -5.58 0.40 -22.03
CA ASP A 399 -4.26 -0.26 -21.94
C ASP A 399 -3.91 -1.03 -23.22
N LEU A 400 -3.18 -0.35 -24.12
CA LEU A 400 -2.66 -0.93 -25.35
C LEU A 400 -1.70 -2.11 -25.12
N GLY A 401 -0.89 -2.06 -24.06
CA GLY A 401 0.08 -3.10 -23.74
C GLY A 401 -0.60 -4.40 -23.36
N LEU A 402 -1.62 -4.32 -22.50
CA LEU A 402 -2.42 -5.48 -22.12
C LEU A 402 -3.26 -6.02 -23.28
N VAL A 403 -3.89 -5.15 -24.08
CA VAL A 403 -4.63 -5.58 -25.29
C VAL A 403 -3.71 -6.37 -26.23
N ARG A 404 -2.49 -5.90 -26.48
CA ARG A 404 -1.51 -6.62 -27.30
C ARG A 404 -1.19 -8.00 -26.72
N LEU A 405 -0.90 -8.06 -25.42
CA LEU A 405 -0.57 -9.30 -24.73
C LEU A 405 -1.69 -10.34 -24.84
N LEU A 406 -2.93 -9.95 -24.58
CA LEU A 406 -4.10 -10.84 -24.65
C LEU A 406 -4.30 -11.37 -26.07
N LEU A 407 -4.19 -10.50 -27.08
CA LEU A 407 -4.29 -10.90 -28.49
C LEU A 407 -3.12 -11.81 -28.92
N ASP A 408 -1.91 -11.58 -28.41
CA ASP A 408 -0.75 -12.45 -28.67
C ASP A 408 -0.94 -13.87 -28.09
N HIS A 409 -1.77 -14.01 -27.04
CA HIS A 409 -2.17 -15.31 -26.47
C HIS A 409 -3.42 -15.90 -27.16
N GLY A 410 -3.84 -15.37 -28.32
CA GLY A 410 -4.91 -15.93 -29.14
C GLY A 410 -6.32 -15.62 -28.67
N MET A 411 -6.50 -14.60 -27.83
CA MET A 411 -7.82 -14.12 -27.43
C MET A 411 -8.56 -13.45 -28.60
N ASP A 412 -9.87 -13.69 -28.68
CA ASP A 412 -10.71 -13.14 -29.75
C ASP A 412 -11.03 -11.64 -29.50
N PRO A 413 -10.62 -10.72 -30.40
CA PRO A 413 -10.90 -9.28 -30.29
C PRO A 413 -12.39 -8.92 -30.44
N ASN A 414 -13.21 -9.84 -30.94
CA ASN A 414 -14.64 -9.62 -31.22
C ASN A 414 -15.55 -10.14 -30.11
N LYS A 415 -14.99 -10.84 -29.12
CA LYS A 415 -15.76 -11.39 -28.01
C LYS A 415 -16.28 -10.26 -27.12
N GLY A 416 -17.52 -10.39 -26.65
CA GLY A 416 -18.20 -9.49 -25.71
C GLY A 416 -18.86 -8.26 -26.34
N SER A 417 -19.56 -7.46 -25.54
CA SER A 417 -20.41 -6.36 -26.03
C SER A 417 -20.37 -5.15 -25.10
N PRO A 418 -19.96 -3.95 -25.58
CA PRO A 418 -19.48 -3.70 -26.95
C PRO A 418 -18.05 -4.25 -27.16
N PRO A 419 -17.66 -4.62 -28.41
CA PRO A 419 -16.32 -5.11 -28.71
C PRO A 419 -15.21 -4.08 -28.42
N ALA A 420 -13.99 -4.56 -28.24
CA ALA A 420 -12.82 -3.78 -27.84
C ALA A 420 -12.55 -2.57 -28.76
N ILE A 421 -12.86 -2.71 -30.05
CA ILE A 421 -12.68 -1.66 -31.05
C ILE A 421 -13.60 -0.45 -30.83
N VAL A 422 -14.79 -0.66 -30.25
CA VAL A 422 -15.71 0.41 -29.86
C VAL A 422 -15.10 1.22 -28.71
N HIS A 423 -14.48 0.53 -27.73
CA HIS A 423 -13.79 1.20 -26.63
C HIS A 423 -12.58 2.01 -27.09
N ALA A 424 -11.75 1.45 -27.99
CA ALA A 424 -10.65 2.19 -28.61
C ALA A 424 -11.13 3.46 -29.32
N THR A 425 -12.30 3.39 -29.96
CA THR A 425 -12.97 4.52 -30.62
C THR A 425 -13.39 5.60 -29.63
N GLN A 426 -14.08 5.23 -28.55
CA GLN A 426 -14.50 6.17 -27.51
C GLN A 426 -13.35 6.91 -26.82
N LEU A 427 -12.21 6.24 -26.71
CA LEU A 427 -11.02 6.77 -26.06
C LEU A 427 -10.14 7.61 -26.99
N GLU A 428 -10.51 7.74 -28.27
CA GLU A 428 -9.68 8.36 -29.31
C GLU A 428 -8.30 7.69 -29.44
N HIS A 429 -8.23 6.38 -29.16
CA HIS A 429 -6.97 5.64 -29.07
C HIS A 429 -6.60 4.98 -30.40
N GLU A 430 -6.14 5.77 -31.36
CA GLU A 430 -5.81 5.34 -32.74
C GLU A 430 -4.85 4.14 -32.81
N ALA A 431 -3.80 4.10 -31.98
CA ALA A 431 -2.85 2.99 -31.96
C ALA A 431 -3.49 1.66 -31.51
N MET A 432 -4.46 1.70 -30.58
CA MET A 432 -5.20 0.52 -30.14
C MET A 432 -6.21 0.09 -31.20
N PHE A 433 -6.88 1.05 -31.83
CA PHE A 433 -7.78 0.79 -32.95
C PHE A 433 -7.07 0.04 -34.08
N ARG A 434 -5.88 0.51 -34.50
CA ARG A 434 -5.07 -0.15 -35.52
C ARG A 434 -4.67 -1.57 -35.12
N LEU A 435 -4.17 -1.75 -33.89
CA LEU A 435 -3.80 -3.06 -33.38
C LEU A 435 -4.99 -4.03 -33.42
N LEU A 436 -6.18 -3.60 -33.03
CA LEU A 436 -7.38 -4.44 -33.04
C LEU A 436 -7.76 -4.85 -34.48
N ILE A 437 -7.71 -3.93 -35.44
CA ILE A 437 -7.93 -4.25 -36.87
C ILE A 437 -6.89 -5.25 -37.38
N GLU A 438 -5.60 -5.03 -37.09
CA GLU A 438 -4.50 -5.95 -37.46
C GLU A 438 -4.70 -7.36 -36.90
N ARG A 439 -5.40 -7.48 -35.77
CA ARG A 439 -5.68 -8.75 -35.08
C ARG A 439 -7.06 -9.32 -35.39
N GLY A 440 -7.78 -8.78 -36.39
CA GLY A 440 -9.03 -9.34 -36.89
C GLY A 440 -10.29 -8.84 -36.19
N ALA A 441 -10.27 -7.63 -35.61
CA ALA A 441 -11.49 -6.99 -35.13
C ALA A 441 -12.44 -6.65 -36.29
N VAL A 442 -13.70 -7.03 -36.14
CA VAL A 442 -14.79 -6.83 -37.10
C VAL A 442 -15.40 -5.46 -36.86
N LEU A 443 -15.42 -4.63 -37.90
CA LEU A 443 -15.89 -3.24 -37.82
C LEU A 443 -17.01 -2.93 -38.82
N ASP A 444 -17.19 -3.77 -39.84
CA ASP A 444 -18.14 -3.63 -40.93
C ASP A 444 -19.58 -4.04 -40.57
N THR A 445 -19.83 -4.44 -39.33
CA THR A 445 -21.18 -4.78 -38.84
C THR A 445 -21.91 -3.56 -38.30
N PRO A 446 -23.22 -3.41 -38.52
CA PRO A 446 -24.01 -2.31 -37.94
C PRO A 446 -23.89 -2.23 -36.41
N GLU A 447 -23.81 -3.39 -35.73
CA GLU A 447 -23.72 -3.47 -34.27
C GLU A 447 -22.39 -2.93 -33.73
N THR A 448 -21.30 -3.07 -34.48
CA THR A 448 -19.95 -2.67 -34.04
C THR A 448 -19.52 -1.35 -34.68
N GLY A 449 -19.58 -1.26 -36.00
CA GLY A 449 -19.26 -0.05 -36.76
C GLY A 449 -20.24 1.09 -36.52
N GLY A 450 -21.55 0.80 -36.52
CA GLY A 450 -22.59 1.78 -36.23
C GLY A 450 -22.48 2.32 -34.80
N GLU A 451 -22.25 1.44 -33.82
CA GLU A 451 -22.03 1.85 -32.43
C GLU A 451 -20.73 2.66 -32.28
N ALA A 452 -19.61 2.24 -32.88
CA ALA A 452 -18.36 2.99 -32.86
C ALA A 452 -18.54 4.40 -33.45
N LEU A 453 -19.23 4.52 -34.59
CA LEU A 453 -19.53 5.80 -35.24
C LEU A 453 -20.43 6.68 -34.38
N ARG A 454 -21.52 6.13 -33.83
CA ARG A 454 -22.43 6.86 -32.93
C ARG A 454 -21.68 7.42 -31.73
N ARG A 455 -20.84 6.61 -31.08
CA ARG A 455 -20.06 7.04 -29.91
C ARG A 455 -19.02 8.09 -30.25
N ALA A 456 -18.36 8.00 -31.41
CA ALA A 456 -17.41 9.01 -31.88
C ALA A 456 -18.12 10.35 -32.14
N GLN A 457 -19.30 10.33 -32.74
CA GLN A 457 -20.10 11.53 -33.02
C GLN A 457 -20.61 12.20 -31.74
N GLU A 458 -21.20 11.41 -30.82
CA GLU A 458 -21.69 11.91 -29.53
C GLU A 458 -20.58 12.54 -28.68
N ALA A 459 -19.36 12.01 -28.78
CA ALA A 459 -18.20 12.52 -28.06
C ALA A 459 -17.44 13.63 -28.82
N GLY A 460 -17.83 13.98 -30.05
CA GLY A 460 -17.17 15.01 -30.87
C GLY A 460 -15.76 14.64 -31.33
N LEU A 461 -15.49 13.35 -31.58
CA LEU A 461 -14.18 12.82 -31.94
C LEU A 461 -13.97 12.82 -33.47
N ASP A 462 -13.77 14.00 -34.06
CA ASP A 462 -13.64 14.17 -35.52
C ASP A 462 -12.52 13.33 -36.16
N SER A 463 -11.43 13.14 -35.42
CA SER A 463 -10.30 12.27 -35.77
C SER A 463 -10.75 10.82 -35.96
N MET A 464 -11.55 10.29 -35.04
CA MET A 464 -12.07 8.93 -35.10
C MET A 464 -13.19 8.77 -36.11
N VAL A 465 -14.06 9.77 -36.29
CA VAL A 465 -15.07 9.76 -37.38
C VAL A 465 -14.38 9.66 -38.75
N SER A 466 -13.29 10.42 -38.93
CA SER A 466 -12.49 10.37 -40.16
C SER A 466 -11.78 9.02 -40.33
N LEU A 467 -11.28 8.44 -39.22
CA LEU A 467 -10.63 7.14 -39.24
C LEU A 467 -11.62 6.01 -39.58
N LEU A 468 -12.79 5.99 -38.95
CA LEU A 468 -13.87 5.03 -39.21
C LEU A 468 -14.32 5.07 -40.66
N ALA A 469 -14.50 6.26 -41.24
CA ALA A 469 -14.87 6.43 -42.66
C ALA A 469 -13.83 5.82 -43.61
N ARG A 470 -12.53 5.87 -43.28
CA ARG A 470 -11.47 5.23 -44.07
C ARG A 470 -11.53 3.69 -44.04
N HIS A 471 -12.25 3.12 -43.06
CA HIS A 471 -12.50 1.69 -42.94
C HIS A 471 -13.91 1.30 -43.41
N ASN A 472 -14.54 2.11 -44.27
CA ASN A 472 -15.89 1.88 -44.84
C ASN A 472 -17.01 1.77 -43.79
N VAL A 473 -16.82 2.39 -42.63
CA VAL A 473 -17.92 2.60 -41.68
C VAL A 473 -18.68 3.84 -42.12
N ASP A 474 -19.64 3.63 -43.01
CA ASP A 474 -20.41 4.70 -43.62
C ASP A 474 -21.45 5.28 -42.65
N ARG A 475 -21.74 6.58 -42.84
CA ARG A 475 -22.93 7.22 -42.29
C ARG A 475 -24.16 6.73 -43.06
N ALA A 476 -24.60 5.49 -42.88
CA ALA A 476 -25.83 5.03 -43.52
C ALA A 476 -26.54 3.93 -42.72
N GLY A 477 -27.67 4.35 -42.13
CA GLY A 477 -28.62 3.60 -41.33
C GLY A 477 -29.41 4.57 -40.48
#